data_AF-A0A535FEZ6-F1
#
_entry.id   AF-A0A535FEZ6-F1
#
_cell.length_a   1.000
_cell.length_b   1.000
_cell.length_c   1.000
_cell.angle_alpha   90.00
_cell.angle_beta   90.00
_cell.angle_gamma   90.00
#
_symmetry.space_group_name_H-M   'P 1'
#
loop_
_entity.id
_entity.type
_entity.pdbx_description
1 polymer ?
#
loop_
_entity_poly.entity_id
_entity_poly.type
_entity_poly.pdbx_seq_one_letter_code
_entity_poly.pdbx_strand_id
1 'polypeptide(L)'
;MDASLLRESFDLIATSKEEFVIAFYQRMFEKYPETQQFFTSTDMSKQVKALAGALAVVVTSVEQGDDITPTLRALGERHKGYGVQSQHYPIVS
;
A
#
# COMPACT_ATOMS: atom_id res chain seq x y z
N MET A 1 15.28 9.28 2.35
CA MET A 1 13.90 9.53 1.89
C MET A 1 13.65 11.00 2.15
N ASP A 2 13.24 11.77 1.14
CA ASP A 2 12.93 13.19 1.30
C ASP A 2 11.46 13.30 1.77
N ALA A 3 11.26 13.70 3.02
CA ALA A 3 9.94 13.76 3.64
C ALA A 3 9.05 14.84 2.98
N SER A 4 9.63 15.96 2.57
CA SER A 4 8.92 17.05 1.93
C SER A 4 8.43 16.65 0.55
N LEU A 5 9.29 16.03 -0.27
CA LEU A 5 8.91 15.53 -1.59
C LEU A 5 7.84 14.43 -1.50
N LEU A 6 7.98 13.51 -0.55
CA LEU A 6 7.00 12.46 -0.32
C LEU A 6 5.63 13.07 0.03
N ARG A 7 5.61 14.06 0.93
CA ARG A 7 4.38 14.74 1.35
C ARG A 7 3.71 15.47 0.19
N GLU A 8 4.47 16.28 -0.54
CA GLU A 8 3.95 17.02 -1.70
C GLU A 8 3.35 16.07 -2.75
N SER A 9 4.03 14.96 -3.05
CA SER A 9 3.51 13.97 -4.01
C SER A 9 2.23 13.29 -3.54
N PHE A 10 2.08 13.05 -2.23
CA PHE A 10 0.87 12.47 -1.67
C PHE A 10 -0.28 13.47 -1.61
N ASP A 11 0.00 14.75 -1.40
CA ASP A 11 -1.02 15.80 -1.41
C ASP A 11 -1.64 15.99 -2.81
N LEU A 12 -0.92 15.69 -3.90
CA LEU A 12 -1.47 15.68 -5.27
C LEU A 12 -2.63 14.70 -5.46
N ILE A 13 -2.67 13.63 -4.67
CA ILE A 13 -3.72 12.61 -4.73
C ILE A 13 -4.68 12.70 -3.54
N ALA A 14 -4.58 13.73 -2.70
CA ALA A 14 -5.27 13.76 -1.43
C ALA A 14 -6.80 13.77 -1.54
N THR A 15 -7.35 14.37 -2.60
CA THR A 15 -8.79 14.41 -2.89
C THR A 15 -9.29 13.17 -3.64
N SER A 16 -8.40 12.31 -4.11
CA SER A 16 -8.69 11.15 -4.98
C SER A 16 -7.93 9.89 -4.56
N LYS A 17 -7.70 9.72 -3.24
CA LYS A 17 -6.87 8.63 -2.70
C LYS A 17 -7.43 7.25 -3.05
N GLU A 18 -8.76 7.09 -3.01
CA GLU A 18 -9.40 5.82 -3.34
C GLU A 18 -9.29 5.54 -4.85
N GLU A 19 -9.51 6.54 -5.71
CA GLU A 19 -9.34 6.42 -7.16
C GLU A 19 -7.90 6.09 -7.55
N PHE A 20 -6.92 6.71 -6.89
CA PHE A 20 -5.50 6.38 -7.07
C PHE A 20 -5.22 4.91 -6.76
N VAL A 21 -5.73 4.43 -5.62
CA VAL A 21 -5.55 3.04 -5.19
C VAL A 21 -6.29 2.06 -6.10
N ILE A 22 -7.47 2.42 -6.59
CA ILE A 22 -8.19 1.62 -7.59
C ILE A 22 -7.35 1.47 -8.86
N ALA A 23 -6.80 2.58 -9.37
CA ALA A 23 -5.94 2.56 -10.55
C ALA A 23 -4.65 1.77 -10.30
N PHE A 24 -4.11 1.78 -9.07
CA PHE A 24 -3.00 0.93 -8.67
C PHE A 24 -3.35 -0.56 -8.80
N TYR A 25 -4.45 -1.02 -8.21
CA TYR A 25 -4.87 -2.43 -8.29
C TYR A 25 -5.18 -2.85 -9.72
N GLN A 26 -5.83 -2.00 -10.51
CA GLN A 26 -6.10 -2.27 -11.93
C GLN A 26 -4.80 -2.53 -12.69
N ARG A 27 -3.80 -1.64 -12.55
CA ARG A 27 -2.50 -1.80 -13.23
C ARG A 27 -1.72 -3.02 -12.72
N MET A 28 -1.76 -3.29 -11.42
CA MET A 28 -1.10 -4.46 -10.84
C MET A 28 -1.70 -5.76 -11.39
N PHE A 29 -3.02 -5.87 -11.42
CA PHE A 29 -3.70 -7.08 -11.91
C PHE A 29 -3.64 -7.23 -13.43
N GLU A 30 -3.50 -6.14 -14.18
CA GLU A 30 -3.26 -6.16 -15.62
C GLU A 30 -1.84 -6.65 -15.93
N LYS A 31 -0.84 -6.11 -15.24
CA LYS A 31 0.58 -6.42 -15.49
C LYS A 31 1.02 -7.77 -14.88
N TYR A 32 0.44 -8.13 -13.74
CA TYR A 32 0.77 -9.34 -12.97
C TYR A 32 -0.51 -10.07 -12.53
N PRO A 33 -1.23 -10.72 -13.47
CA PRO A 33 -2.49 -11.40 -13.17
C PRO A 33 -2.40 -12.45 -12.08
N GLU A 34 -1.23 -13.07 -11.88
CA GLU A 34 -0.97 -14.03 -10.82
C GLU A 34 -1.18 -13.45 -9.42
N THR A 35 -1.09 -12.13 -9.25
CA THR A 35 -1.31 -11.49 -7.96
C THR A 35 -2.78 -11.48 -7.53
N GLN A 36 -3.74 -11.66 -8.46
CA GLN A 36 -5.16 -11.71 -8.14
C GLN A 36 -5.50 -12.83 -7.15
N GLN A 37 -4.73 -13.93 -7.16
CA GLN A 37 -4.97 -15.07 -6.27
C GLN A 37 -4.93 -14.69 -4.78
N PHE A 38 -4.11 -13.70 -4.42
CA PHE A 38 -3.97 -13.21 -3.04
C PHE A 38 -5.19 -12.40 -2.55
N PHE A 39 -6.09 -12.02 -3.46
CA PHE A 39 -7.25 -11.17 -3.18
C PHE A 39 -8.60 -11.86 -3.44
N THR A 40 -8.61 -13.16 -3.74
CA THR A 40 -9.83 -13.91 -4.09
C THR A 40 -10.91 -13.92 -3.02
N SER A 41 -10.52 -13.86 -1.74
CA SER A 41 -11.44 -13.79 -0.59
C SER A 41 -11.50 -12.40 0.05
N THR A 42 -11.01 -11.38 -0.67
CA THR A 42 -10.86 -10.02 -0.14
C THR A 42 -12.01 -9.13 -0.62
N ASP A 43 -12.64 -8.42 0.31
CA ASP A 43 -13.53 -7.31 -0.01
C ASP A 43 -12.70 -6.15 -0.55
N MET A 44 -12.70 -5.99 -1.87
CA MET A 44 -11.87 -4.99 -2.55
C MET A 44 -12.25 -3.55 -2.17
N SER A 45 -13.49 -3.27 -1.77
CA SER A 45 -13.87 -1.93 -1.29
C SER A 45 -13.17 -1.60 0.02
N LYS A 46 -13.09 -2.57 0.94
CA LYS A 46 -12.32 -2.42 2.18
C LYS A 46 -10.82 -2.39 1.93
N GLN A 47 -10.33 -3.19 0.99
CA GLN A 47 -8.91 -3.25 0.65
C GLN A 47 -8.38 -1.94 0.05
N VAL A 48 -9.17 -1.28 -0.79
CA VAL A 48 -8.85 0.05 -1.33
C VAL A 48 -8.66 1.05 -0.19
N LYS A 49 -9.59 1.09 0.76
CA LYS A 49 -9.52 1.96 1.95
C LYS A 49 -8.33 1.62 2.84
N ALA A 50 -8.03 0.33 3.01
CA ALA A 50 -6.91 -0.13 3.80
C ALA A 50 -5.56 0.33 3.22
N LEU A 51 -5.37 0.22 1.91
CA LEU A 51 -4.14 0.69 1.26
C LEU A 51 -4.03 2.22 1.29
N ALA A 52 -5.11 2.95 1.01
CA ALA A 52 -5.13 4.41 1.10
C ALA A 52 -4.77 4.90 2.51
N GLY A 53 -5.31 4.25 3.55
CA GLY A 53 -5.00 4.54 4.95
C GLY A 53 -3.56 4.21 5.31
N ALA A 54 -3.03 3.06 4.85
CA ALA A 54 -1.64 2.68 5.10
C ALA A 54 -0.64 3.69 4.49
N LEU A 55 -0.89 4.16 3.27
CA LEU A 55 -0.09 5.22 2.64
C LEU A 55 -0.12 6.51 3.45
N ALA A 56 -1.30 6.94 3.91
CA ALA A 56 -1.44 8.14 4.73
C ALA A 56 -0.66 8.05 6.06
N VAL A 57 -0.68 6.87 6.71
CA VAL A 57 0.09 6.62 7.94
C VAL A 57 1.58 6.72 7.65
N VAL A 58 2.08 6.07 6.60
CA VAL A 58 3.52 6.10 6.25
C VAL A 58 3.97 7.54 5.97
N VAL A 59 3.23 8.29 5.16
CA VAL A 59 3.57 9.68 4.84
C VAL A 59 3.62 10.55 6.10
N THR A 60 2.58 10.47 6.92
CA THR A 60 2.48 11.24 8.18
C THR A 60 3.62 10.90 9.14
N SER A 61 3.92 9.62 9.31
CA SER A 61 4.97 9.19 10.23
C SER A 61 6.38 9.53 9.75
N VAL A 62 6.63 9.49 8.43
CA VAL A 62 7.91 9.97 7.85
C VAL A 62 8.07 11.48 8.08
N GLU A 63 6.99 12.25 7.93
CA GLU A 63 6.97 13.69 8.21
C GLU A 63 7.24 14.00 9.70
N GLN A 64 6.69 13.18 10.61
CA GLN A 64 6.80 13.37 12.06
C GLN A 64 8.05 12.75 12.69
N GLY A 65 8.76 11.88 11.95
CA GLY A 65 9.92 11.16 12.45
C GLY A 65 9.57 10.02 13.42
N ASP A 66 8.36 9.46 13.30
CA ASP A 66 7.90 8.37 14.17
C ASP A 66 8.61 7.04 13.87
N ASP A 67 8.79 6.22 14.90
CA ASP A 67 9.17 4.81 14.72
C ASP A 67 7.98 3.96 14.28
N ILE A 68 7.85 3.74 12.97
CA ILE A 68 6.82 2.87 12.39
C ILE A 68 7.23 1.40 12.31
N THR A 69 8.44 1.04 12.77
CA THR A 69 8.95 -0.33 12.70
C THR A 69 8.00 -1.37 13.30
N PRO A 70 7.37 -1.14 14.47
CA PRO A 70 6.41 -2.10 15.04
C PRO A 70 5.20 -2.33 14.13
N THR A 71 4.65 -1.26 13.55
CA THR A 71 3.51 -1.32 12.61
C THR A 71 3.89 -2.07 11.34
N LEU A 72 5.05 -1.78 10.77
CA LEU A 72 5.56 -2.46 9.57
C LEU A 72 5.82 -3.95 9.83
N ARG A 73 6.34 -4.32 11.01
CA ARG A 73 6.51 -5.72 11.39
C ARG A 73 5.19 -6.45 11.49
N ALA A 74 4.21 -5.88 12.19
CA ALA A 74 2.87 -6.47 12.30
C ALA A 74 2.18 -6.61 10.93
N LEU A 75 2.42 -5.66 10.02
CA LEU A 75 1.94 -5.74 8.64
C LEU A 75 2.66 -6.87 7.88
N GLY A 76 3.98 -7.00 8.01
CA GLY A 76 4.78 -8.04 7.38
C GLY A 76 4.36 -9.46 7.81
N GLU A 77 4.08 -9.68 9.09
CA GLU A 77 3.58 -10.97 9.58
C GLU A 77 2.24 -11.35 8.95
N ARG A 78 1.33 -10.38 8.75
CA ARG A 78 0.08 -10.62 8.02
C ARG A 78 0.32 -10.98 6.55
N HIS A 79 1.23 -10.27 5.88
CA HIS A 79 1.59 -10.57 4.49
C HIS A 79 2.14 -11.98 4.33
N LYS A 80 2.99 -12.42 5.26
CA LYS A 80 3.45 -13.81 5.31
C LYS A 80 2.29 -14.79 5.47
N GLY A 81 1.33 -14.48 6.35
CA GLY A 81 0.09 -15.26 6.50
C GLY A 81 -0.78 -15.34 5.24
N TYR A 82 -0.72 -14.33 4.36
CA TYR A 82 -1.39 -14.32 3.06
C TYR A 82 -0.63 -15.08 1.97
N GLY A 83 0.55 -15.63 2.27
CA GLY A 83 1.40 -16.31 1.29
C GLY A 83 2.27 -15.37 0.44
N VAL A 84 2.40 -14.10 0.83
CA VAL A 84 3.29 -13.15 0.17
C VAL A 84 4.75 -13.51 0.47
N GLN A 85 5.59 -13.45 -0.55
CA GLN A 85 7.01 -13.76 -0.50
C GLN A 85 7.84 -12.56 -0.94
N SER A 86 9.13 -12.57 -0.63
CA SER A 86 10.06 -11.49 -1.00
C SER A 86 10.01 -11.13 -2.48
N GLN A 87 9.83 -12.11 -3.36
CA GLN A 87 9.72 -11.93 -4.82
C GLN A 87 8.48 -11.13 -5.27
N HIS A 88 7.45 -10.98 -4.42
CA HIS A 88 6.26 -10.21 -4.75
C HIS A 88 6.43 -8.71 -4.44
N TYR A 89 7.38 -8.31 -3.60
CA TYR A 89 7.58 -6.89 -3.26
C TYR A 89 7.99 -6.03 -4.46
N PRO A 90 8.87 -6.48 -5.39
CA PRO A 90 9.19 -5.72 -6.60
C PRO A 90 8.01 -5.49 -7.56
N ILE A 91 6.90 -6.22 -7.41
CA ILE A 91 5.70 -6.02 -8.23
C ILE A 91 4.96 -4.75 -7.83
N VAL A 92 5.06 -4.36 -6.56
CA VAL A 92 4.31 -3.26 -5.93
C VAL A 92 5.19 -2.07 -5.53
N SER A 93 6.48 -2.12 -5.88
CA SER A 93 7.48 -1.07 -5.60
C SER A 93 7.49 0.05 -6.62
#